data_AF-A0A914W427-F1
#
_entry.id   AF-A0A914W427-F1
#
_cell.length_a   1.000
_cell.length_b   1.000
_cell.length_c   1.000
_cell.angle_alpha   90.00
_cell.angle_beta   90.00
_cell.angle_gamma   90.00
#
_symmetry.space_group_name_H-M   'P 1'
#
loop_
_entity.id
_entity.type
_entity.pdbx_description
1 polymer ?
#
loop_
_entity_poly.entity_id
_entity_poly.type
_entity_poly.pdbx_seq_one_letter_code
_entity_poly.pdbx_strand_id
1 'polypeptide(L)'
;MTTSSFDLLLSKVSPQLRKTSLRPAILPDEHLVMTLHYLATGQSFRALGFSFRIAYSTISLIVRECCNVIWTALKDNYMICPSTPAEWQTIAQELWEKTARFR
;
A
#
# COMPACT_ATOMS: atom_id res chain seq x y z
N MET A 1 -5.63 -9.86 -4.92
CA MET A 1 -6.07 -8.65 -5.64
C MET A 1 -6.35 -9.04 -7.08
N THR A 2 -7.38 -8.48 -7.72
CA THR A 2 -7.63 -8.73 -9.14
C THR A 2 -6.67 -7.91 -10.00
N THR A 3 -6.42 -8.34 -11.24
CA THR A 3 -5.55 -7.62 -12.18
C THR A 3 -6.03 -6.18 -12.42
N SER A 4 -7.34 -5.99 -12.61
CA SER A 4 -7.91 -4.65 -12.82
C SER A 4 -7.70 -3.70 -11.65
N SER A 5 -7.77 -4.20 -10.40
CA SER A 5 -7.46 -3.39 -9.22
C SER A 5 -5.97 -3.07 -9.13
N PHE A 6 -5.09 -3.99 -9.54
CA PHE A 6 -3.66 -3.74 -9.65
C PHE A 6 -3.38 -2.60 -10.64
N ASP A 7 -3.91 -2.70 -11.86
CA ASP A 7 -3.67 -1.75 -12.93
C ASP A 7 -4.21 -0.36 -12.58
N LEU A 8 -5.39 -0.31 -11.96
CA LEU A 8 -5.96 0.94 -11.46
C LEU A 8 -5.05 1.60 -10.43
N LEU A 9 -4.58 0.83 -9.44
CA LEU A 9 -3.68 1.35 -8.42
C LEU A 9 -2.36 1.80 -9.04
N LEU A 10 -1.77 0.97 -9.91
CA LEU A 10 -0.54 1.26 -10.62
C LEU A 10 -0.65 2.56 -11.41
N SER A 11 -1.76 2.80 -12.12
CA SER A 11 -1.98 4.04 -12.88
C SER A 11 -1.94 5.29 -11.99
N LYS A 12 -2.40 5.19 -10.74
CA LYS A 12 -2.42 6.29 -9.77
C LYS A 12 -1.06 6.56 -9.15
N VAL A 13 -0.27 5.51 -8.89
CA VAL A 13 1.01 5.63 -8.17
C VAL A 13 2.22 5.78 -9.11
N SER A 14 2.13 5.28 -10.35
CA SER A 14 3.23 5.28 -11.31
C SER A 14 3.91 6.63 -11.53
N PRO A 15 3.19 7.76 -11.64
CA PRO A 15 3.82 9.06 -11.87
C PRO A 15 4.80 9.47 -10.76
N GLN A 16 4.55 9.05 -9.52
CA GLN A 16 5.39 9.40 -8.36
C GLN A 16 6.48 8.36 -8.07
N LEU A 17 6.30 7.11 -8.52
CA LEU A 17 7.28 6.03 -8.32
C LEU A 17 8.33 5.96 -9.42
N ARG A 18 8.08 6.58 -10.57
CA ARG A 18 9.01 6.54 -11.70
C ARG A 18 10.29 7.32 -11.38
N LYS A 19 11.42 6.62 -11.38
CA LYS A 19 12.74 7.21 -11.16
C LYS A 19 13.59 7.15 -12.42
N THR A 20 14.44 8.17 -12.59
CA THR A 20 15.48 8.20 -13.61
C THR A 20 16.82 7.93 -12.96
N SER A 21 17.55 6.93 -13.45
CA SER A 21 18.91 6.63 -13.00
C SER A 21 19.81 6.29 -14.18
N LEU A 22 21.12 6.45 -14.00
CA LEU A 22 22.14 6.05 -14.98
C LEU A 22 22.24 4.52 -15.13
N ARG A 23 21.81 3.79 -14.10
CA ARG A 23 21.63 2.33 -14.12
C ARG A 23 20.18 2.01 -14.45
N PRO A 24 19.85 0.77 -14.87
CA PRO A 24 18.47 0.34 -15.01
C PRO A 24 17.69 0.61 -13.71
N ALA A 25 16.67 1.45 -13.82
CA ALA A 25 15.80 1.77 -12.70
C ALA A 25 14.82 0.62 -12.46
N ILE A 26 14.52 0.34 -11.20
CA ILE A 26 13.42 -0.56 -10.84
C ILE A 26 12.12 0.14 -11.24
N LEU A 27 11.23 -0.58 -11.91
CA LEU A 27 10.03 -0.02 -12.50
C LEU A 27 8.92 0.21 -11.45
N PRO A 28 7.96 1.12 -11.68
CA PRO A 28 6.88 1.40 -10.74
C PRO A 28 6.00 0.19 -10.38
N ASP A 29 5.78 -0.73 -11.31
CA ASP A 29 5.06 -1.98 -11.11
C ASP A 29 5.84 -2.93 -10.20
N GLU A 30 7.17 -3.05 -10.38
CA GLU A 30 8.03 -3.82 -9.49
C GLU A 30 8.04 -3.25 -8.06
N HIS A 31 8.07 -1.91 -7.92
CA HIS A 31 7.92 -1.23 -6.63
C HIS A 31 6.60 -1.62 -5.95
N LEU A 32 5.50 -1.58 -6.71
CA LEU A 32 4.17 -1.88 -6.23
C LEU A 32 4.03 -3.36 -5.83
N VAL A 33 4.53 -4.29 -6.65
CA VAL A 33 4.51 -5.73 -6.36
C VAL A 33 5.26 -6.05 -5.07
N MET A 34 6.49 -5.54 -4.91
CA MET A 34 7.27 -5.75 -3.69
C MET A 34 6.54 -5.25 -2.44
N THR A 35 5.93 -4.07 -2.54
CA THR A 35 5.20 -3.44 -1.44
C THR A 35 3.95 -4.22 -1.09
N LEU A 36 3.17 -4.64 -2.07
CA LEU A 36 1.98 -5.46 -1.84
C LEU A 36 2.33 -6.85 -1.29
N HIS A 37 3.41 -7.47 -1.75
CA HIS A 37 3.91 -8.73 -1.20
C HIS A 37 4.28 -8.56 0.28
N TYR A 38 4.98 -7.49 0.64
CA TYR A 38 5.27 -7.17 2.04
C TYR A 38 3.99 -7.00 2.87
N LEU A 39 3.04 -6.19 2.40
CA LEU A 39 1.79 -5.91 3.13
C LEU A 39 0.90 -7.16 3.28
N ALA A 40 0.89 -8.04 2.29
CA ALA A 40 0.08 -9.26 2.32
C ALA A 40 0.67 -10.35 3.21
N THR A 41 2.01 -10.45 3.30
CA THR A 41 2.69 -11.56 3.97
C THR A 41 3.30 -11.20 5.31
N GLY A 42 3.60 -9.93 5.56
CA GLY A 42 4.31 -9.47 6.76
C GLY A 42 5.77 -9.97 6.86
N GLN A 43 6.36 -10.46 5.77
CA GLN A 43 7.74 -10.96 5.77
C GLN A 43 8.76 -9.87 6.09
N SER A 44 9.89 -10.26 6.71
CA SER A 44 11.01 -9.34 6.93
C SER A 44 11.63 -8.88 5.60
N PHE A 45 12.23 -7.68 5.59
CA PHE A 45 12.93 -7.18 4.39
C PHE A 45 14.11 -8.06 3.95
N ARG A 46 14.72 -8.83 4.85
CA ARG A 46 15.75 -9.81 4.47
C ARG A 46 15.15 -10.96 3.65
N ALA A 47 14.01 -11.52 4.09
CA ALA A 47 13.32 -12.58 3.37
C ALA A 47 12.85 -12.11 1.98
N LEU A 48 12.34 -10.88 1.90
CA LEU A 48 12.01 -10.25 0.61
C LEU A 48 13.26 -10.04 -0.26
N GLY A 49 14.39 -9.65 0.34
CA GLY A 49 15.65 -9.49 -0.37
C GLY A 49 16.11 -10.76 -1.07
N PHE A 50 15.94 -11.92 -0.42
CA PHE A 50 16.19 -13.20 -1.06
C PHE A 50 15.20 -13.52 -2.19
N SER A 51 13.92 -13.17 -2.01
CA SER A 51 12.85 -13.47 -2.97
C SER A 51 12.97 -12.63 -4.26
N PHE A 52 13.22 -11.33 -4.12
CA PHE A 52 13.31 -10.38 -5.23
C PHE A 52 14.74 -10.15 -5.73
N ARG A 53 15.75 -10.75 -5.09
CA ARG A 53 17.19 -10.58 -5.41
C ARG A 53 17.65 -9.12 -5.36
N ILE A 54 17.06 -8.34 -4.46
CA ILE A 54 17.38 -6.94 -4.21
C ILE A 54 17.90 -6.79 -2.78
N ALA A 55 18.85 -5.88 -2.55
CA ALA A 55 19.35 -5.61 -1.21
C ALA A 55 18.20 -5.18 -0.27
N TYR A 56 18.19 -5.73 0.95
CA TYR A 56 17.12 -5.46 1.94
C TYR A 56 16.99 -3.96 2.26
N SER A 57 18.08 -3.19 2.18
CA SER A 57 18.09 -1.75 2.36
C SER A 57 17.28 -1.03 1.28
N THR A 58 17.48 -1.42 0.02
CA THR A 58 16.72 -0.90 -1.13
C THR A 58 15.25 -1.27 -1.03
N ILE A 59 14.92 -2.51 -0.67
CA ILE A 59 13.53 -2.93 -0.47
C ILE A 59 12.87 -2.12 0.64
N SER A 60 13.54 -1.93 1.78
CA SER A 60 12.99 -1.12 2.87
C SER A 60 12.66 0.31 2.43
N LEU A 61 13.52 0.91 1.60
CA LEU A 61 13.30 2.25 1.05
C LEU A 61 12.11 2.26 0.08
N ILE A 62 12.06 1.29 -0.85
CA ILE A 62 10.97 1.13 -1.82
C ILE A 62 9.63 0.97 -1.11
N VAL A 63 9.53 0.04 -0.14
CA VAL A 63 8.29 -0.22 0.59
C VAL A 63 7.81 1.03 1.31
N ARG A 64 8.70 1.76 1.98
CA ARG A 64 8.34 2.99 2.71
C ARG A 64 7.83 4.08 1.77
N GLU A 65 8.55 4.32 0.68
CA GLU A 65 8.18 5.31 -0.34
C GLU A 65 6.87 4.94 -1.03
N CYS A 66 6.73 3.69 -1.45
CA CYS A 66 5.53 3.21 -2.12
C CYS A 66 4.30 3.26 -1.20
N CYS A 67 4.43 2.91 0.08
CA CYS A 67 3.35 3.08 1.05
C CYS A 67 2.91 4.55 1.16
N ASN A 68 3.85 5.50 1.18
CA ASN A 68 3.53 6.93 1.23
C ASN A 68 2.82 7.40 -0.05
N VAL A 69 3.29 6.95 -1.22
CA VAL A 69 2.65 7.26 -2.51
C VAL A 69 1.24 6.68 -2.57
N ILE A 70 1.04 5.42 -2.15
CA ILE A 70 -0.28 4.77 -2.08
C ILE A 70 -1.21 5.57 -1.17
N TRP A 71 -0.75 5.92 0.04
CA TRP A 71 -1.53 6.72 0.99
C TRP A 71 -1.95 8.05 0.37
N THR A 72 -1.00 8.79 -0.19
CA THR A 72 -1.25 10.11 -0.78
C THR A 72 -2.21 10.02 -1.98
N ALA A 73 -2.10 8.99 -2.80
CA ALA A 73 -2.96 8.81 -3.98
C ALA A 73 -4.40 8.39 -3.66
N LEU A 74 -4.62 7.73 -2.52
CA LEU A 74 -5.92 7.15 -2.17
C LEU A 74 -6.65 7.88 -1.03
N LYS A 75 -5.95 8.51 -0.09
CA LYS A 75 -6.55 9.05 1.13
C LYS A 75 -7.77 9.95 0.87
N ASP A 76 -7.71 10.83 -0.11
CA ASP A 76 -8.79 11.81 -0.33
C ASP A 76 -10.05 11.19 -0.95
N ASN A 77 -9.91 10.05 -1.65
CA ASN A 77 -11.03 9.37 -2.29
C ASN A 77 -11.62 8.24 -1.43
N TYR A 78 -10.82 7.65 -0.54
CA TYR A 78 -11.18 6.42 0.18
C TYR A 78 -11.13 6.53 1.71
N MET A 79 -10.46 7.55 2.27
CA MET A 79 -10.41 7.81 3.71
C MET A 79 -11.21 9.06 4.05
N ILE A 80 -12.53 8.90 4.09
CA ILE A 80 -13.45 9.95 4.56
C ILE A 80 -13.38 9.97 6.09
N CYS A 81 -12.86 11.06 6.64
CA CYS A 81 -12.84 11.27 8.09
C CYS A 81 -14.20 11.85 8.52
N PRO A 82 -14.91 11.20 9.47
CA PRO A 82 -16.15 11.73 10.00
C PRO A 82 -15.91 13.08 10.65
N SER A 83 -16.77 14.05 10.32
CA SER A 83 -16.59 15.44 10.77
C SER A 83 -17.50 15.79 11.95
N THR A 84 -18.49 14.93 12.24
CA THR A 84 -19.45 15.16 13.32
C THR A 84 -19.43 14.03 14.36
N PRO A 85 -19.69 14.32 15.65
CA PRO A 85 -19.78 13.28 16.68
C PRO A 85 -20.83 12.20 16.36
N ALA A 86 -21.92 12.56 15.67
CA ALA A 86 -22.98 11.64 15.28
C ALA A 86 -22.51 10.63 14.22
N GLU A 87 -21.73 11.07 13.22
CA GLU A 87 -21.12 10.16 12.23
C GLU A 87 -20.13 9.21 12.92
N TRP A 88 -19.32 9.71 13.85
CA TRP A 88 -18.41 8.88 14.65
C TRP A 88 -19.16 7.82 15.45
N GLN A 89 -20.26 8.19 16.10
CA GLN A 89 -21.12 7.24 16.84
C GLN A 89 -21.71 6.18 15.91
N THR A 90 -22.17 6.57 14.73
CA THR A 90 -22.73 5.65 13.74
C THR A 90 -21.68 4.61 13.30
N ILE A 91 -20.47 5.06 12.95
CA ILE A 91 -19.38 4.15 12.55
C ILE A 91 -18.95 3.24 13.70
N ALA A 92 -18.88 3.77 14.93
CA ALA A 92 -18.53 2.97 16.10
C ALA A 92 -19.58 1.87 16.36
N GLN A 93 -20.87 2.21 16.23
CA GLN A 93 -21.95 1.23 16.37
C GLN A 93 -21.89 0.16 15.27
N GLU A 94 -21.71 0.54 14.00
CA GLU A 94 -21.56 -0.41 12.89
C GLU A 94 -20.36 -1.36 13.09
N LEU A 95 -19.23 -0.83 13.55
CA LEU A 95 -18.04 -1.63 13.86
C LEU A 95 -18.32 -2.61 15.01
N TRP A 96 -18.99 -2.15 16.07
CA TRP A 96 -19.38 -2.99 17.19
C TRP A 96 -20.29 -4.13 16.75
N GLU A 97 -21.34 -3.85 15.97
CA GLU A 97 -22.27 -4.86 15.47
C GLU A 97 -21.59 -5.90 14.58
N LYS A 98 -20.67 -5.47 13.70
CA LYS A 98 -19.92 -6.38 12.83
C LYS A 98 -18.96 -7.26 13.63
N THR A 99 -18.28 -6.70 14.64
CA THR A 99 -17.24 -7.42 15.39
C THR A 99 -17.83 -8.29 16.50
N ALA A 100 -18.93 -7.86 17.12
CA ALA A 100 -19.63 -8.62 18.15
C ALA A 100 -20.26 -9.93 17.62
N ARG A 101 -20.50 -10.06 16.31
CA ARG A 101 -20.93 -11.31 15.67
C ARG A 101 -19.84 -12.39 15.60
N PHE A 102 -18.58 -12.04 15.82
CA PHE A 102 -17.44 -12.97 15.79
C PHE A 102 -16.92 -13.35 17.18
N ARG A 103 -17.69 -13.04 18.23
CA ARG A 103 -17.40 -13.43 19.61
C ARG A 103 -18.52 -14.31 20.13
#